data_AF-A0A8J8CDB6-F1
#
_entry.id   AF-A0A8J8CDB6-F1
#
_cell.length_a   1.000
_cell.length_b   1.000
_cell.length_c   1.000
_cell.angle_alpha   90.00
_cell.angle_beta   90.00
_cell.angle_gamma   90.00
#
_symmetry.space_group_name_H-M   'P 1'
#
loop_
_entity.id
_entity.type
_entity.pdbx_description
1 polymer ?
#
loop_
_entity_poly.entity_id
_entity_poly.type
_entity_poly.pdbx_seq_one_letter_code
_entity_poly.pdbx_strand_id
1 'polypeptide(L)'
;MQEQPHIRSSEDRYSRIRLIRELDFGGIRSSRICVVGAGALGNEVIKNLALYAPSLMTVVDSDRVDYTNLGRCFLFDRSDAETHRSKAEAASSRARLLNPDCSVECFPMDATTLDHTFFSRFSVVIGCVDSIRTRLHLNSNCYYAGIPYIDGGIDGLNGRIQVVLPPRTACYECTLNGSHMDSVDSEYSCGGREASFPSRRIPSEP
;
A
#
# COMPACT_ATOMS: atom_id res chain seq x y z
N MET A 1 13.64 -46.00 -15.17
CA MET A 1 12.71 -45.83 -14.04
C MET A 1 13.46 -45.00 -13.00
N GLN A 2 13.33 -43.68 -13.05
CA GLN A 2 13.95 -42.78 -12.07
C GLN A 2 12.84 -42.37 -11.10
N GLU A 3 13.01 -42.72 -9.83
CA GLU A 3 12.07 -42.41 -8.76
C GLU A 3 11.95 -40.89 -8.61
N GLN A 4 10.73 -40.39 -8.81
CA GLN A 4 10.38 -39.03 -8.40
C GLN A 4 10.39 -39.00 -6.86
N PRO A 5 11.05 -38.02 -6.22
CA PRO A 5 10.99 -37.91 -4.78
C PRO A 5 9.55 -37.61 -4.38
N HIS A 6 8.96 -38.53 -3.61
CA HIS A 6 7.68 -38.35 -2.97
C HIS A 6 7.80 -37.19 -1.97
N ILE A 7 7.50 -35.96 -2.42
CA ILE A 7 7.39 -34.80 -1.53
C ILE A 7 6.14 -35.03 -0.68
N ARG A 8 6.28 -35.73 0.44
CA ARG A 8 5.33 -35.58 1.55
C ARG A 8 5.62 -34.23 2.19
N SER A 9 5.19 -33.14 1.55
CA SER A 9 5.19 -31.84 2.21
C SER A 9 4.28 -31.98 3.43
N SER A 10 4.75 -31.61 4.61
CA SER A 10 3.83 -31.28 5.70
C SER A 10 2.76 -30.35 5.11
N GLU A 11 1.49 -30.79 5.10
CA GLU A 11 0.39 -30.02 4.52
C GLU A 11 0.12 -28.79 5.39
N ASP A 12 0.97 -27.77 5.24
CA ASP A 12 0.72 -26.44 5.77
C ASP A 12 0.07 -25.55 4.70
N ARG A 13 -0.44 -24.41 5.14
CA ARG A 13 -1.14 -23.42 4.30
C ARG A 13 -0.29 -22.87 3.13
N TYR A 14 1.04 -23.01 3.18
CA TYR A 14 1.97 -22.49 2.18
C TYR A 14 2.47 -23.56 1.21
N SER A 15 2.10 -24.82 1.42
CA SER A 15 2.52 -25.97 0.60
C SER A 15 2.43 -25.69 -0.91
N ARG A 16 1.32 -25.11 -1.39
CA ARG A 16 1.11 -24.81 -2.82
C ARG A 16 1.93 -23.64 -3.32
N ILE A 17 2.14 -22.62 -2.49
CA ILE A 17 2.83 -21.40 -2.91
C ILE A 17 4.34 -21.61 -3.04
N ARG A 18 4.89 -22.50 -2.20
CA ARG A 18 6.30 -22.93 -2.27
C ARG A 18 6.63 -23.73 -3.53
N LEU A 19 5.63 -24.16 -4.31
CA LEU A 19 5.84 -24.86 -5.59
C LEU A 19 6.06 -23.90 -6.76
N ILE A 20 5.76 -22.61 -6.60
CA ILE A 20 5.99 -21.59 -7.63
C ILE A 20 7.48 -21.25 -7.62
N ARG A 21 8.23 -21.78 -8.59
CA ARG A 21 9.71 -21.72 -8.60
C ARG A 21 10.26 -20.31 -8.80
N GLU A 22 9.50 -19.47 -9.48
CA GLU A 22 9.85 -18.08 -9.80
C GLU A 22 9.59 -17.13 -8.63
N LEU A 23 8.89 -17.59 -7.60
CA LEU A 23 8.54 -16.79 -6.43
C LEU A 23 9.52 -17.08 -5.28
N ASP A 24 10.30 -16.07 -4.88
CA ASP A 24 11.12 -16.15 -3.68
C ASP A 24 10.24 -16.00 -2.42
N PHE A 25 9.57 -17.10 -2.05
CA PHE A 25 8.72 -17.14 -0.87
C PHE A 25 9.51 -16.88 0.43
N GLY A 26 10.77 -17.33 0.50
CA GLY A 26 11.65 -17.06 1.64
C GLY A 26 11.95 -15.58 1.79
N GLY A 27 12.29 -14.92 0.67
CA GLY A 27 12.48 -13.47 0.59
C GLY A 27 11.26 -12.70 1.09
N ILE A 28 10.05 -13.06 0.62
CA ILE A 28 8.80 -12.41 1.07
C ILE A 28 8.59 -12.59 2.58
N ARG A 29 8.74 -13.82 3.09
CA ARG A 29 8.62 -14.14 4.52
C ARG A 29 9.60 -13.36 5.41
N SER A 30 10.77 -13.01 4.88
CA SER A 30 11.78 -12.21 5.58
C SER A 30 11.64 -10.69 5.40
N SER A 31 10.77 -10.24 4.50
CA SER A 31 10.63 -8.83 4.14
C SER A 31 9.76 -8.07 5.14
N ARG A 32 10.04 -6.77 5.30
CA ARG A 32 9.19 -5.82 6.03
C ARG A 32 8.51 -4.93 5.00
N ILE A 33 7.19 -4.94 4.91
CA ILE A 33 6.44 -4.29 3.82
C ILE A 33 5.54 -3.21 4.40
N CYS A 34 5.62 -2.00 3.86
CA CYS A 34 4.70 -0.91 4.20
C CYS A 34 3.65 -0.74 3.10
N VAL A 35 2.37 -0.77 3.45
CA VAL A 35 1.25 -0.46 2.57
C VAL A 35 0.64 0.87 3.01
N VAL A 36 0.64 1.84 2.11
CA VAL A 36 0.08 3.18 2.37
C VAL A 36 -1.23 3.32 1.61
N GLY A 37 -2.33 3.50 2.33
CA GLY A 37 -3.69 3.44 1.83
C GLY A 37 -4.31 2.06 2.04
N ALA A 38 -5.43 2.03 2.76
CA ALA A 38 -6.28 0.88 3.06
C ALA A 38 -7.67 1.03 2.40
N GLY A 39 -7.77 1.79 1.31
CA GLY A 39 -8.95 1.83 0.44
C GLY A 39 -9.17 0.54 -0.35
N ALA A 40 -9.84 0.62 -1.50
CA ALA A 40 -10.19 -0.55 -2.31
C ALA A 40 -8.96 -1.33 -2.79
N LEU A 41 -7.99 -0.64 -3.43
CA LEU A 41 -6.73 -1.27 -3.86
C LEU A 41 -5.92 -1.78 -2.66
N GLY A 42 -5.83 -0.98 -1.60
CA GLY A 42 -5.12 -1.35 -0.38
C GLY A 42 -5.65 -2.63 0.26
N ASN A 43 -6.96 -2.82 0.29
CA ASN A 43 -7.59 -4.05 0.78
C ASN A 43 -7.10 -5.30 0.04
N GLU A 44 -7.07 -5.24 -1.30
CA GLU A 44 -6.59 -6.35 -2.12
C GLU A 44 -5.10 -6.65 -1.90
N VAL A 45 -4.26 -5.59 -1.82
CA VAL A 45 -2.83 -5.72 -1.54
C VAL A 45 -2.61 -6.33 -0.15
N ILE A 46 -3.28 -5.81 0.88
CA ILE A 46 -3.16 -6.28 2.27
C ILE A 46 -3.59 -7.75 2.38
N LYS A 47 -4.69 -8.15 1.75
CA LYS A 47 -5.11 -9.56 1.71
C LYS A 47 -4.05 -10.43 1.08
N ASN A 48 -3.56 -10.05 -0.11
CA ASN A 48 -2.55 -10.85 -0.81
C ASN A 48 -1.29 -10.99 0.05
N LEU A 49 -0.79 -9.91 0.64
CA LEU A 49 0.37 -9.95 1.55
C LEU A 49 0.12 -10.79 2.80
N ALA A 50 -1.06 -10.70 3.41
CA ALA A 50 -1.43 -11.52 4.55
C ALA A 50 -1.38 -13.03 4.20
N LEU A 51 -1.75 -13.43 2.98
CA LEU A 51 -1.65 -14.82 2.53
C LEU A 51 -0.20 -15.31 2.38
N TYR A 52 0.76 -14.42 2.13
CA TYR A 52 2.19 -14.73 2.12
C TYR A 52 2.88 -14.58 3.49
N ALA A 53 2.27 -13.80 4.39
CA ALA A 53 2.76 -13.47 5.73
C ALA A 53 4.21 -12.95 5.73
N PRO A 54 4.49 -11.73 5.27
CA PRO A 54 5.82 -11.14 5.45
C PRO A 54 6.20 -11.03 6.94
N SER A 55 7.49 -10.82 7.23
CA SER A 55 7.99 -10.71 8.62
C SER A 55 7.30 -9.59 9.40
N LEU A 56 6.96 -8.51 8.69
CA LEU A 56 6.10 -7.44 9.15
C LEU A 56 5.36 -6.84 7.96
N MET A 57 4.06 -6.63 8.12
CA MET A 57 3.26 -5.75 7.27
C MET A 57 2.84 -4.53 8.10
N THR A 58 3.15 -3.33 7.61
CA THR A 58 2.69 -2.08 8.22
C THR A 58 1.64 -1.44 7.32
N VAL A 59 0.47 -1.12 7.87
CA VAL A 59 -0.62 -0.47 7.14
C VAL A 59 -0.77 0.97 7.63
N VAL A 60 -0.62 1.94 6.74
CA VAL A 60 -0.76 3.38 7.01
C VAL A 60 -2.01 3.91 6.31
N ASP A 61 -2.96 4.49 7.05
CA ASP A 61 -4.14 5.15 6.48
C ASP A 61 -4.74 6.12 7.51
N SER A 62 -5.05 7.35 7.11
CA SER A 62 -5.63 8.38 7.99
C SER A 62 -7.14 8.30 8.14
N ASP A 63 -7.82 7.60 7.24
CA ASP A 63 -9.27 7.63 7.15
C ASP A 63 -9.94 6.65 8.10
N ARG A 64 -11.24 6.86 8.25
CA ARG A 64 -12.17 5.97 8.94
C ARG A 64 -13.02 5.21 7.93
N VAL A 65 -13.46 4.02 8.33
CA VAL A 65 -14.36 3.20 7.53
C VAL A 65 -15.71 3.93 7.40
N ASP A 66 -16.20 3.99 6.17
CA ASP A 66 -17.52 4.48 5.83
C ASP A 66 -18.35 3.37 5.17
N TYR A 67 -19.68 3.46 5.28
CA TYR A 67 -20.61 2.50 4.69
C TYR A 67 -20.39 2.28 3.18
N THR A 68 -20.06 3.35 2.44
CA THR A 68 -19.77 3.27 0.99
C THR A 68 -18.54 2.41 0.67
N ASN A 69 -17.66 2.19 1.65
CA ASN A 69 -16.46 1.37 1.45
C ASN A 69 -16.79 -0.12 1.45
N LEU A 70 -17.88 -0.54 2.11
CA LEU A 70 -18.22 -1.96 2.26
C LEU A 70 -18.47 -2.69 0.92
N GLY A 71 -18.83 -1.95 -0.13
CA GLY A 71 -19.01 -2.51 -1.48
C GLY A 71 -17.70 -2.81 -2.23
N ARG A 72 -16.56 -2.30 -1.75
CA ARG A 72 -15.26 -2.40 -2.45
C ARG A 72 -14.05 -2.72 -1.55
N CYS A 73 -14.25 -2.79 -0.24
CA CYS A 73 -13.22 -3.05 0.76
C CYS A 73 -13.65 -4.21 1.68
N PHE A 74 -13.33 -5.44 1.28
CA PHE A 74 -13.82 -6.66 1.96
C PHE A 74 -13.15 -6.95 3.31
N LEU A 75 -12.09 -6.24 3.70
CA LEU A 75 -11.51 -6.38 5.03
C LEU A 75 -12.32 -5.64 6.11
N PHE A 76 -13.24 -4.76 5.70
CA PHE A 76 -14.12 -4.02 6.59
C PHE A 76 -15.47 -4.70 6.71
N ASP A 77 -16.09 -4.59 7.89
CA ASP A 77 -17.46 -5.03 8.08
C ASP A 77 -18.39 -3.89 8.52
N ARG A 78 -19.67 -4.24 8.70
CA ARG A 78 -20.70 -3.29 9.10
C ARG A 78 -20.40 -2.63 10.44
N SER A 79 -19.82 -3.36 11.40
CA SER A 79 -19.49 -2.83 12.71
C SER A 79 -18.36 -1.80 12.62
N ASP A 80 -17.36 -2.05 11.76
CA ASP A 80 -16.30 -1.08 11.50
C ASP A 80 -16.87 0.23 10.93
N ALA A 81 -17.86 0.17 10.04
CA ALA A 81 -18.54 1.35 9.49
C ALA A 81 -19.42 2.08 10.51
N GLU A 82 -20.19 1.35 11.32
CA GLU A 82 -21.06 1.93 12.37
C GLU A 82 -20.26 2.65 13.46
N THR A 83 -19.06 2.15 13.76
CA THR A 83 -18.17 2.74 14.78
C THR A 83 -17.17 3.74 14.19
N HIS A 84 -17.19 3.95 12.87
CA HIS A 84 -16.18 4.73 12.13
C HIS A 84 -14.76 4.34 12.51
N ARG A 85 -14.47 3.04 12.61
CA ARG A 85 -13.15 2.53 12.98
C ARG A 85 -12.09 3.01 11.98
N SER A 86 -10.85 3.20 12.41
CA SER A 86 -9.76 3.51 11.46
C SER A 86 -9.64 2.41 10.40
N LYS A 87 -9.49 2.79 9.13
CA LYS A 87 -9.25 1.85 8.03
C LYS A 87 -7.98 1.03 8.27
N ALA A 88 -6.91 1.67 8.74
CA ALA A 88 -5.64 1.00 9.06
C ALA A 88 -5.83 -0.07 10.14
N GLU A 89 -6.57 0.25 11.21
CA GLU A 89 -6.85 -0.68 12.32
C GLU A 89 -7.75 -1.85 11.87
N ALA A 90 -8.85 -1.55 11.17
CA ALA A 90 -9.80 -2.55 10.69
C ALA A 90 -9.12 -3.54 9.72
N ALA A 91 -8.41 -3.03 8.72
CA ALA A 91 -7.69 -3.85 7.74
C ALA A 91 -6.61 -4.71 8.42
N SER A 92 -5.85 -4.14 9.35
CA SER A 92 -4.79 -4.88 10.07
C SER A 92 -5.36 -5.96 10.98
N SER A 93 -6.48 -5.68 11.66
CA SER A 93 -7.20 -6.66 12.48
C SER A 93 -7.67 -7.83 11.62
N ARG A 94 -8.28 -7.54 10.46
CA ARG A 94 -8.76 -8.60 9.56
C ARG A 94 -7.62 -9.39 8.91
N ALA A 95 -6.52 -8.74 8.56
CA ALA A 95 -5.33 -9.41 8.02
C ALA A 95 -4.75 -10.44 9.00
N ARG A 96 -4.66 -10.09 10.29
CA ARG A 96 -4.24 -11.03 11.36
C ARG A 96 -5.19 -12.20 11.53
N LEU A 97 -6.50 -11.97 11.38
CA LEU A 97 -7.50 -13.06 11.40
C LEU A 97 -7.39 -13.98 10.18
N LEU A 98 -7.14 -13.42 8.99
CA LEU A 98 -6.96 -14.17 7.75
C LEU A 98 -5.70 -15.05 7.79
N ASN A 99 -4.64 -14.57 8.42
CA ASN A 99 -3.42 -15.34 8.63
C ASN A 99 -2.76 -15.03 9.99
N PRO A 100 -2.90 -15.93 10.97
CA PRO A 100 -2.25 -15.78 12.28
C PRO A 100 -0.72 -15.73 12.24
N ASP A 101 -0.07 -16.22 11.18
CA ASP A 101 1.39 -16.14 11.01
C ASP A 101 1.85 -14.75 10.54
N CYS A 102 0.92 -13.87 10.18
CA CYS A 102 1.21 -12.53 9.69
C CYS A 102 1.32 -11.54 10.86
N SER A 103 2.51 -10.96 11.02
CA SER A 103 2.70 -9.82 11.93
C SER A 103 2.26 -8.54 11.22
N VAL A 104 1.28 -7.84 11.79
CA VAL A 104 0.71 -6.62 11.19
C VAL A 104 0.70 -5.49 12.20
N GLU A 105 1.22 -4.32 11.82
CA GLU A 105 1.13 -3.06 12.55
C GLU A 105 0.23 -2.07 11.79
N CYS A 106 -0.54 -1.26 12.51
CA CYS A 106 -1.37 -0.21 11.93
C CYS A 106 -0.91 1.18 12.40
N PHE A 107 -0.89 2.13 11.47
CA PHE A 107 -0.57 3.53 11.70
C PHE A 107 -1.74 4.39 11.19
N PRO A 108 -2.70 4.74 12.07
CA PRO A 108 -3.89 5.50 11.70
C PRO A 108 -3.57 7.00 11.55
N MET A 109 -2.73 7.35 10.58
CA MET A 109 -2.22 8.70 10.39
C MET A 109 -1.97 9.02 8.92
N ASP A 110 -1.87 10.32 8.61
CA ASP A 110 -1.57 10.80 7.28
C ASP A 110 -0.10 10.49 6.94
N ALA A 111 0.11 9.76 5.84
CA ALA A 111 1.43 9.39 5.38
C ALA A 111 2.32 10.58 5.01
N THR A 112 1.74 11.76 4.71
CA THR A 112 2.51 12.98 4.45
C THR A 112 3.22 13.53 5.69
N THR A 113 2.87 13.02 6.89
CA THR A 113 3.56 13.35 8.15
C THR A 113 4.75 12.44 8.45
N LEU A 114 4.93 11.35 7.68
CA LEU A 114 6.00 10.38 7.85
C LEU A 114 7.17 10.74 6.93
N ASP A 115 8.39 10.64 7.43
CA ASP A 115 9.60 11.00 6.69
C ASP A 115 10.37 9.77 6.20
N HIS A 116 11.45 10.01 5.47
CA HIS A 116 12.37 8.98 4.99
C HIS A 116 12.93 8.08 6.13
N THR A 117 13.03 8.59 7.37
CA THR A 117 13.47 7.80 8.53
C THR A 117 12.46 6.70 8.86
N PHE A 118 11.17 7.00 8.76
CA PHE A 118 10.14 5.97 8.88
C PHE A 118 10.24 4.93 7.77
N PHE A 119 10.37 5.38 6.51
CA PHE A 119 10.33 4.48 5.35
C PHE A 119 11.58 3.60 5.19
N SER A 120 12.75 4.04 5.68
CA SER A 120 14.03 3.31 5.58
C SER A 120 14.05 1.96 6.30
N ARG A 121 13.06 1.70 7.16
CA ARG A 121 12.89 0.46 7.91
C ARG A 121 12.24 -0.68 7.12
N PHE A 122 11.80 -0.43 5.89
CA PHE A 122 11.05 -1.39 5.08
C PHE A 122 11.87 -1.89 3.90
N SER A 123 11.59 -3.12 3.46
CA SER A 123 12.13 -3.71 2.24
C SER A 123 11.49 -3.12 0.99
N VAL A 124 10.22 -2.70 1.07
CA VAL A 124 9.45 -2.08 -0.01
C VAL A 124 8.26 -1.31 0.56
N VAL A 125 7.90 -0.21 -0.08
CA VAL A 125 6.69 0.57 0.19
C VAL A 125 5.73 0.44 -0.99
N ILE A 126 4.46 0.17 -0.72
CA ILE A 126 3.40 0.04 -1.73
C ILE A 126 2.37 1.15 -1.51
N GLY A 127 2.29 2.08 -2.45
CA GLY A 127 1.32 3.17 -2.46
C GLY A 127 0.00 2.76 -3.10
N CYS A 128 -1.08 2.82 -2.32
CA CYS A 128 -2.46 2.55 -2.71
C CYS A 128 -3.35 3.78 -2.46
N VAL A 129 -2.79 4.97 -2.69
CA VAL A 129 -3.40 6.28 -2.38
C VAL A 129 -4.06 6.89 -3.62
N ASP A 130 -4.99 7.82 -3.44
CA ASP A 130 -5.72 8.48 -4.55
C ASP A 130 -5.19 9.88 -4.89
N SER A 131 -4.41 10.51 -4.00
CA SER A 131 -3.86 11.85 -4.24
C SER A 131 -2.45 11.84 -4.87
N ILE A 132 -2.22 12.75 -5.82
CA ILE A 132 -0.88 12.96 -6.42
C ILE A 132 0.10 13.47 -5.36
N ARG A 133 -0.36 14.34 -4.46
CA ARG A 133 0.43 14.87 -3.34
C ARG A 133 1.05 13.76 -2.49
N THR A 134 0.25 12.78 -2.07
CA THR A 134 0.76 11.66 -1.26
C THR A 134 1.67 10.75 -2.08
N ARG A 135 1.39 10.52 -3.37
CA ARG A 135 2.29 9.76 -4.26
C ARG A 135 3.66 10.43 -4.39
N LEU A 136 3.71 11.74 -4.60
CA LEU A 136 4.95 12.52 -4.65
C LEU A 136 5.72 12.44 -3.32
N HIS A 137 5.02 12.61 -2.20
CA HIS A 137 5.63 12.51 -0.87
C HIS A 137 6.26 11.14 -0.62
N LEU A 138 5.53 10.05 -0.91
CA LEU A 138 6.03 8.69 -0.79
C LEU A 138 7.23 8.45 -1.71
N ASN A 139 7.12 8.86 -2.97
CA ASN A 139 8.19 8.73 -3.94
C ASN A 139 9.48 9.42 -3.46
N SER A 140 9.41 10.69 -3.05
CA SER A 140 10.59 11.45 -2.65
C SER A 140 11.26 10.86 -1.40
N ASN A 141 10.48 10.49 -0.38
CA ASN A 141 11.03 9.89 0.83
C ASN A 141 11.59 8.48 0.61
N CYS A 142 10.93 7.65 -0.20
CA CYS A 142 11.43 6.31 -0.54
C CYS A 142 12.70 6.39 -1.41
N TYR A 143 12.72 7.31 -2.37
CA TYR A 143 13.88 7.53 -3.24
C TYR A 143 15.09 7.98 -2.42
N TYR A 144 14.90 8.94 -1.51
CA TYR A 144 15.95 9.40 -0.59
C TYR A 144 16.44 8.28 0.34
N ALA A 145 15.52 7.45 0.86
CA ALA A 145 15.87 6.32 1.72
C ALA A 145 16.45 5.11 0.97
N GLY A 146 16.50 5.13 -0.37
CA GLY A 146 16.95 4.00 -1.19
C GLY A 146 16.00 2.80 -1.18
N ILE A 147 14.72 3.01 -0.83
CA ILE A 147 13.72 1.95 -0.69
C ILE A 147 12.88 1.84 -1.96
N PRO A 148 12.68 0.62 -2.51
CA PRO A 148 11.74 0.38 -3.59
C PRO A 148 10.34 0.90 -3.28
N TYR A 149 9.74 1.62 -4.23
CA TYR A 149 8.39 2.13 -4.14
C TYR A 149 7.53 1.59 -5.29
N ILE A 150 6.41 0.96 -4.97
CA ILE A 150 5.42 0.48 -5.93
C ILE A 150 4.19 1.38 -5.84
N ASP A 151 3.97 2.19 -6.85
CA ASP A 151 2.80 3.04 -6.97
C ASP A 151 1.68 2.29 -7.71
N GLY A 152 0.52 2.15 -7.07
CA GLY A 152 -0.68 1.56 -7.65
C GLY A 152 -1.80 2.58 -7.75
N GLY A 153 -2.59 2.52 -8.81
CA GLY A 153 -3.78 3.35 -8.97
C GLY A 153 -4.88 2.65 -9.75
N ILE A 154 -6.12 2.94 -9.42
CA ILE A 154 -7.31 2.46 -10.13
C ILE A 154 -8.19 3.66 -10.41
N ASP A 155 -8.68 3.77 -11.64
CA ASP A 155 -9.67 4.75 -12.07
C ASP A 155 -10.71 4.07 -12.97
N GLY A 156 -11.91 3.85 -12.42
CA GLY A 156 -12.95 3.05 -13.07
C GLY A 156 -12.47 1.64 -13.42
N LEU A 157 -12.40 1.34 -14.72
CA LEU A 157 -11.89 0.06 -15.25
C LEU A 157 -10.40 0.08 -15.58
N ASN A 158 -9.73 1.23 -15.42
CA ASN A 158 -8.32 1.39 -15.71
C ASN A 158 -7.49 1.16 -14.44
N GLY A 159 -6.37 0.46 -14.60
CA GLY A 159 -5.37 0.28 -13.56
C GLY A 159 -4.02 0.79 -14.02
N ARG A 160 -3.24 1.35 -13.08
CA ARG A 160 -1.84 1.72 -13.30
C ARG A 160 -0.95 1.15 -12.21
N ILE A 161 0.23 0.69 -12.60
CA ILE A 161 1.28 0.25 -11.69
C ILE A 161 2.60 0.82 -12.19
N GLN A 162 3.34 1.48 -11.30
CA GLN A 162 4.71 1.93 -11.55
C GLN A 162 5.61 1.40 -10.44
N VAL A 163 6.74 0.81 -10.83
CA VAL A 163 7.77 0.34 -9.90
C VAL A 163 8.95 1.31 -9.98
N VAL A 164 9.28 1.92 -8.85
CA VAL A 164 10.43 2.81 -8.68
C VAL A 164 11.49 2.06 -7.87
N LEU A 165 12.63 1.79 -8.49
CA LEU A 165 13.81 1.19 -7.87
C LEU A 165 14.93 2.23 -7.81
N PRO A 166 15.15 2.92 -6.68
CA PRO A 166 16.23 3.88 -6.55
C PRO A 166 17.62 3.20 -6.62
N PRO A 167 18.63 3.81 -7.25
CA PRO A 167 18.59 4.93 -8.19
C PRO A 167 18.47 4.47 -9.66
N ARG A 168 17.96 3.25 -9.92
CA ARG A 168 18.02 2.57 -11.22
C ARG A 168 16.91 2.97 -12.20
N THR A 169 15.71 3.32 -11.72
CA THR A 169 14.57 3.68 -12.58
C THR A 169 14.20 5.15 -12.44
N ALA A 170 13.43 5.66 -13.40
CA ALA A 170 12.76 6.94 -13.26
C ALA A 170 11.86 6.95 -12.00
N CYS A 171 11.84 8.06 -11.28
CA CYS A 171 10.96 8.22 -10.12
C CYS A 171 9.52 8.54 -10.58
N TYR A 172 8.57 8.56 -9.65
CA TYR A 172 7.18 8.91 -9.96
C TYR A 172 7.06 10.30 -10.58
N GLU A 173 7.77 11.29 -10.04
CA GLU A 173 7.74 12.67 -10.54
C GLU A 173 8.23 12.79 -11.99
N CYS A 174 9.19 11.95 -12.41
CA CYS A 174 9.68 11.94 -13.80
C CYS A 174 8.61 11.58 -14.84
N THR A 175 7.50 10.99 -14.43
CA THR A 175 6.39 10.62 -15.34
C THR A 175 5.30 11.68 -15.40
N LEU A 176 5.40 12.73 -14.58
CA LEU A 176 4.42 13.80 -14.50
C LEU A 176 4.69 14.92 -15.52
N ASN A 177 3.65 15.68 -15.85
CA ASN A 177 3.66 16.80 -16.79
C ASN A 177 2.88 17.97 -16.17
N GLY A 178 2.90 19.15 -16.82
CA GLY A 178 2.27 20.36 -16.29
C GLY A 178 0.80 20.18 -15.84
N SER A 179 -0.01 19.42 -16.58
CA SER A 179 -1.42 19.19 -16.22
C SER A 179 -1.59 18.38 -14.92
N HIS A 180 -0.62 17.52 -14.59
CA HIS A 180 -0.61 16.80 -13.32
C HIS A 180 -0.22 17.71 -12.16
N MET A 181 0.61 18.73 -12.42
CA MET A 181 1.07 19.70 -11.41
C MET A 181 -0.03 20.66 -11.00
N ASP A 182 -0.88 21.05 -11.94
CA ASP A 182 -2.10 21.83 -11.66
C ASP A 182 -3.07 21.06 -10.75
N SER A 183 -2.99 19.72 -10.75
CA SER A 183 -3.86 18.83 -9.97
C SER A 183 -3.27 18.38 -8.63
N VAL A 184 -2.06 18.83 -8.26
CA VAL A 184 -1.42 18.45 -6.98
C VAL A 184 -2.20 18.98 -5.79
N ASP A 185 -2.81 20.16 -5.94
CA ASP A 185 -3.60 20.85 -4.92
C ASP A 185 -5.10 20.52 -4.99
N SER A 186 -5.55 19.78 -6.02
CA SER A 186 -6.95 19.36 -6.15
C SER A 186 -7.18 18.07 -5.36
N GLU A 187 -7.72 18.18 -4.16
CA GLU A 187 -8.23 17.02 -3.42
C GLU A 187 -9.66 16.71 -3.90
N TYR A 188 -9.85 15.54 -4.50
CA TYR A 188 -11.17 15.01 -4.80
C TYR A 188 -11.65 14.12 -3.67
N SER A 189 -12.65 14.57 -2.92
CA SER A 189 -13.39 13.69 -2.02
C SER A 189 -14.13 12.61 -2.84
N CYS A 190 -14.36 11.42 -2.26
CA CYS A 190 -15.21 10.37 -2.84
C CYS A 190 -16.62 10.84 -3.24
N GLY A 191 -17.05 12.05 -2.86
CA GLY A 191 -18.27 12.72 -3.32
C GLY A 191 -18.13 13.63 -4.54
N GLY A 192 -16.98 13.66 -5.22
CA GLY A 192 -16.75 14.44 -6.45
C GLY A 192 -16.74 15.96 -6.27
N ARG A 193 -16.57 16.46 -5.04
CA ARG A 193 -16.45 17.90 -4.77
C ARG A 193 -14.97 18.24 -4.63
N GLU A 194 -14.53 19.25 -5.39
CA GLU A 194 -13.22 19.88 -5.20
C GLU A 194 -13.17 20.48 -3.79
N ALA A 195 -12.27 19.97 -2.96
CA ALA A 195 -11.84 20.69 -1.78
C ALA A 195 -10.71 21.62 -2.22
N SER A 196 -11.03 22.91 -2.44
CA SER A 196 -10.01 23.93 -2.69
C SER A 196 -9.35 24.30 -1.36
N PHE A 197 -8.08 23.97 -1.20
CA PHE A 197 -7.25 24.55 -0.16
C PHE A 197 -6.49 25.74 -0.75
N PRO A 198 -6.34 26.85 -0.01
CA PRO A 198 -5.55 27.98 -0.50
C PRO A 198 -4.11 27.51 -0.73
N SER A 199 -3.64 27.66 -1.97
CA SER A 199 -2.29 27.29 -2.36
C SER A 199 -1.28 27.95 -1.43
N ARG A 200 -0.38 27.14 -0.86
CA ARG A 200 0.78 27.67 -0.16
C ARG A 200 1.68 28.29 -1.22
N ARG A 201 1.61 29.62 -1.38
CA ARG A 201 2.60 30.34 -2.21
C ARG A 201 3.98 30.01 -1.67
N ILE A 202 4.76 29.29 -2.46
CA ILE A 202 6.19 29.11 -2.22
C ILE A 202 6.82 30.47 -2.50
N PRO A 203 7.46 31.14 -1.52
CA PRO A 203 8.13 32.41 -1.76
C PRO A 203 9.44 32.11 -2.49
N SER A 204 9.38 31.98 -3.81
CA SER A 204 10.55 32.05 -4.68
C SER A 204 10.12 32.16 -6.16
N GLU A 205 9.62 33.33 -6.52
CA GLU A 205 9.93 33.93 -7.82
C GLU A 205 10.49 35.34 -7.52
N PRO A 206 11.59 35.75 -8.17
CA PRO A 206 12.09 37.12 -8.08
C PRO A 206 11.13 38.14 -8.71
#